data_AF-A0A1I7ZR14-F1
#
_entry.id   AF-A0A1I7ZR14-F1
#
_cell.length_a   1.000
_cell.length_b   1.000
_cell.length_c   1.000
_cell.angle_alpha   90.00
_cell.angle_beta   90.00
_cell.angle_gamma   90.00
#
_symmetry.space_group_name_H-M   'P 1'
#
loop_
_entity.id
_entity.type
_entity.pdbx_description
1 polymer ?
#
loop_
_entity_poly.entity_id
_entity_poly.type
_entity_poly.pdbx_seq_one_letter_code
_entity_poly.pdbx_strand_id
1 'polypeptide(L)'
;MLRRGVVVSCRTFSTSRAQMKEADLIAKAFVNKIREYGQKNTGGNLISSSPEAAKQLNDQLNRLAQKFQLASADVVAKLPLKFQEAKVESSVDALLEGKDLAELTASVKQSHESYKKERAAKLQAEKERQLALNEAQNATQATKSV
;
A
#
# COMPACT_ATOMS: atom_id res chain seq x y z
N MET A 1 40.19 4.88 -98.64
CA MET A 1 41.20 5.49 -97.73
C MET A 1 40.98 4.98 -96.32
N LEU A 2 41.89 4.15 -95.81
CA LEU A 2 41.86 3.65 -94.42
C LEU A 2 42.37 4.73 -93.46
N ARG A 3 41.65 5.00 -92.37
CA ARG A 3 42.23 5.63 -91.17
C ARG A 3 42.23 4.62 -90.02
N ARG A 4 43.42 4.17 -89.66
CA ARG A 4 43.77 3.31 -88.51
C ARG A 4 44.31 4.19 -87.37
N GLY A 5 44.00 3.83 -86.13
CA GLY A 5 44.69 4.24 -84.90
C GLY A 5 43.94 5.30 -84.07
N VAL A 6 43.78 5.20 -82.75
CA VAL A 6 44.37 4.33 -81.71
C VAL A 6 43.33 4.20 -80.59
N VAL A 7 42.89 2.99 -80.27
CA VAL A 7 42.18 2.71 -79.00
C VAL A 7 43.25 2.38 -77.97
N VAL A 8 43.51 3.30 -77.04
CA VAL A 8 44.35 3.03 -75.88
C VAL A 8 43.58 2.10 -74.94
N SER A 9 43.81 0.80 -75.10
CA SER A 9 43.33 -0.23 -74.19
C SER A 9 44.15 -0.16 -72.89
N CYS A 10 43.72 0.67 -71.94
CA CYS A 10 44.18 0.59 -70.56
C CYS A 10 43.64 -0.70 -69.93
N ARG A 11 44.37 -1.82 -70.09
CA ARG A 11 44.14 -3.04 -69.31
C ARG A 11 44.58 -2.74 -67.87
N THR A 12 43.67 -2.23 -67.04
CA THR A 12 43.88 -2.25 -65.59
C THR A 12 43.92 -3.72 -65.18
N PHE A 13 45.11 -4.23 -64.87
CA PHE A 13 45.28 -5.57 -64.31
C PHE A 13 44.40 -5.66 -63.05
N SER A 14 43.45 -6.59 -63.08
CA SER A 14 42.52 -6.91 -62.00
C SER A 14 43.23 -7.60 -60.81
N THR A 15 44.45 -7.20 -60.49
CA THR A 15 45.21 -7.69 -59.33
C THR A 15 44.96 -6.81 -58.10
N SER A 16 44.74 -5.51 -58.29
CA SER A 16 44.50 -4.58 -57.17
C SER A 16 43.23 -4.92 -56.37
N ARG A 17 42.15 -5.35 -57.03
CA ARG A 17 40.89 -5.76 -56.35
C ARG A 17 41.01 -7.09 -55.59
N ALA A 18 41.91 -7.98 -56.01
CA ALA A 18 42.19 -9.23 -55.30
C ALA A 18 43.09 -8.98 -54.09
N GLN A 19 44.10 -8.12 -54.23
CA GLN A 19 45.00 -7.73 -53.13
C GLN A 19 44.29 -6.87 -52.06
N MET A 20 43.34 -6.02 -52.44
CA MET A 20 42.52 -5.26 -51.48
C MET A 20 41.57 -6.15 -50.66
N LYS A 21 41.14 -7.31 -51.20
CA LYS A 21 40.34 -8.30 -50.45
C LYS A 21 41.16 -9.04 -49.40
N GLU A 22 42.47 -9.17 -49.62
CA GLU A 22 43.42 -9.73 -48.65
C GLU A 22 43.98 -8.69 -47.68
N ALA A 23 43.88 -7.40 -47.98
CA ALA A 23 44.37 -6.33 -47.11
C ALA A 23 43.45 -6.09 -45.89
N ASP A 24 42.15 -6.35 -46.00
CA ASP A 24 41.20 -6.07 -44.91
C ASP A 24 40.65 -7.35 -44.25
N LEU A 25 41.58 -8.23 -43.87
CA LEU A 25 41.27 -9.44 -43.12
C LEU A 25 40.64 -9.11 -41.76
N ILE A 26 40.97 -7.95 -41.19
CA ILE A 26 40.45 -7.50 -39.89
C ILE A 26 38.98 -7.11 -40.03
N ALA A 27 38.58 -6.27 -41.00
CA ALA A 27 37.17 -5.96 -41.18
C ALA A 27 36.38 -7.20 -41.62
N LYS A 28 36.97 -8.08 -42.43
CA LYS A 28 36.33 -9.36 -42.77
C LYS A 28 36.10 -10.23 -41.54
N ALA A 29 37.09 -10.36 -40.65
CA ALA A 29 36.95 -11.11 -39.40
C ALA A 29 35.89 -10.47 -38.48
N PHE A 30 35.87 -9.15 -38.39
CA PHE A 30 34.89 -8.40 -37.61
C PHE A 30 33.46 -8.59 -38.14
N VAL A 31 33.24 -8.41 -39.44
CA VAL A 31 31.94 -8.63 -40.08
C VAL A 31 31.50 -10.09 -39.95
N ASN A 32 32.43 -11.04 -40.07
CA ASN A 32 32.13 -12.45 -39.84
C ASN A 32 31.71 -12.71 -38.39
N LYS A 33 32.36 -12.07 -37.41
CA LYS A 33 31.97 -12.17 -35.99
C LYS A 33 30.60 -11.57 -35.74
N ILE A 34 30.27 -10.41 -36.31
CA ILE A 34 28.94 -9.81 -36.21
C ILE A 34 27.88 -10.77 -36.76
N ARG A 35 28.11 -11.37 -37.93
CA ARG A 35 27.18 -12.36 -38.51
C ARG A 35 27.04 -13.59 -37.62
N GLU A 36 28.15 -14.10 -37.08
CA GLU A 36 28.17 -15.25 -36.17
C GLU A 36 27.34 -14.97 -34.90
N TYR A 37 27.52 -13.82 -34.26
CA TYR A 37 26.73 -13.44 -33.08
C TYR A 37 25.27 -13.11 -33.42
N GLY A 38 25.00 -12.50 -34.58
CA GLY A 38 23.64 -12.25 -35.06
C GLY A 38 22.87 -13.55 -35.28
N GLN A 39 23.52 -14.57 -35.84
CA GLN A 39 22.94 -15.90 -36.01
C GLN A 39 22.77 -16.66 -34.68
N LYS A 40 23.71 -16.51 -33.74
CA LYS A 40 23.60 -17.14 -32.42
C LYS A 40 22.55 -16.51 -31.51
N ASN A 41 22.11 -15.29 -31.80
CA ASN A 41 21.13 -14.53 -31.01
C ASN A 41 19.71 -14.56 -31.62
N THR A 42 19.42 -15.52 -32.51
CA THR A 42 18.09 -15.69 -33.12
C THR A 42 17.08 -16.23 -32.11
N GLY A 43 16.54 -15.36 -31.27
CA GLY A 43 15.48 -15.71 -30.32
C GLY A 43 15.46 -14.94 -29.02
N GLY A 44 16.36 -13.96 -28.82
CA GLY A 44 16.40 -13.15 -27.58
C GLY A 44 16.81 -13.93 -26.33
N ASN A 45 17.20 -15.20 -26.49
CA ASN A 45 17.68 -16.06 -25.43
C ASN A 45 19.20 -15.96 -25.27
N LEU A 46 19.71 -16.39 -24.10
CA LEU A 46 21.15 -16.47 -23.85
C LEU A 46 21.82 -17.33 -24.93
N ILE A 47 22.79 -16.72 -25.63
CA ILE A 47 23.59 -17.28 -26.74
C ILE A 47 24.25 -18.64 -26.40
N SER A 48 24.38 -18.96 -25.12
CA SER A 48 24.87 -20.25 -24.61
C SER A 48 24.10 -20.68 -23.36
N SER A 49 22.80 -20.93 -23.46
CA SER A 49 22.03 -21.55 -22.38
C SER A 49 22.44 -23.02 -22.22
N SER A 50 23.60 -23.27 -21.59
CA SER A 50 23.89 -24.61 -21.12
C SER A 50 22.91 -24.96 -20.00
N PRO A 51 22.50 -26.23 -19.85
CA PRO A 51 21.62 -26.64 -18.75
C PRO A 51 22.27 -26.37 -17.38
N GLU A 52 23.60 -26.28 -17.33
CA GLU A 52 24.35 -25.91 -16.13
C GLU A 52 24.22 -24.41 -15.79
N ALA A 53 24.28 -23.52 -16.78
CA ALA A 53 24.06 -22.09 -16.57
C ALA A 53 22.63 -21.79 -16.10
N ALA A 54 21.64 -22.54 -16.61
CA ALA A 54 20.27 -22.44 -16.14
C ALA A 54 20.10 -22.91 -14.69
N LYS A 55 20.82 -23.97 -14.26
CA LYS A 55 20.84 -24.41 -12.86
C LYS A 55 21.45 -23.35 -11.94
N GLN A 56 22.62 -22.82 -12.31
CA GLN A 56 23.28 -21.75 -11.54
C GLN A 56 22.41 -20.50 -11.41
N LEU A 57 21.70 -20.11 -12.47
CA LEU A 57 20.76 -19.00 -12.43
C LEU A 57 19.62 -19.26 -11.43
N ASN A 58 19.01 -20.45 -11.47
CA ASN A 58 17.95 -20.82 -10.54
C ASN A 58 18.45 -20.86 -9.08
N ASP A 59 19.64 -21.38 -8.83
CA ASP A 59 20.23 -21.42 -7.48
C ASP A 59 20.47 -20.00 -6.93
N GLN A 60 20.95 -19.08 -7.78
CA GLN A 60 21.12 -17.68 -7.39
C GLN A 60 19.79 -16.98 -7.13
N LEU A 61 18.77 -17.21 -7.96
CA LEU A 61 17.42 -16.69 -7.76
C LEU A 61 16.79 -17.22 -6.45
N ASN A 62 16.97 -18.51 -6.15
CA ASN A 62 16.50 -19.12 -4.91
C ASN A 62 17.19 -18.53 -3.68
N ARG A 63 18.51 -18.31 -3.75
CA ARG A 63 19.26 -17.66 -2.66
C ARG A 63 18.78 -16.23 -2.41
N LEU A 64 18.45 -15.49 -3.46
CA LEU A 64 17.85 -14.16 -3.33
C LEU A 64 16.45 -14.23 -2.73
N ALA A 65 15.59 -15.13 -3.21
CA ALA A 65 14.26 -15.31 -2.65
C ALA A 65 14.30 -15.60 -1.14
N GLN A 66 15.21 -16.48 -0.70
CA GLN A 66 15.43 -16.75 0.72
C GLN A 66 15.88 -15.51 1.51
N LYS A 67 16.81 -14.70 0.98
CA LYS A 67 17.28 -13.47 1.65
C LYS A 67 16.15 -12.45 1.86
N PHE A 68 15.26 -12.33 0.88
CA PHE A 68 14.13 -11.40 0.94
C PHE A 68 12.86 -12.03 1.52
N GLN A 69 12.94 -13.25 2.07
CA GLN A 69 11.81 -13.98 2.64
C GLN A 69 10.63 -14.11 1.67
N LEU A 70 10.94 -14.18 0.37
CA LEU A 70 9.97 -14.39 -0.70
C LEU A 70 9.76 -15.88 -0.89
N ALA A 71 8.50 -16.32 -1.04
CA ALA A 71 8.20 -17.74 -1.25
C ALA A 71 8.76 -18.28 -2.59
N SER A 72 8.90 -17.44 -3.62
CA SER A 72 9.62 -17.76 -4.86
C SER A 72 10.02 -16.49 -5.61
N ALA A 73 10.90 -16.61 -6.62
CA ALA A 73 11.37 -15.49 -7.43
C ALA A 73 10.23 -14.75 -8.18
N ASP A 74 9.14 -15.45 -8.49
CA ASP A 74 7.95 -14.88 -9.15
C ASP A 74 7.06 -14.05 -8.20
N VAL A 75 7.29 -14.11 -6.89
CA VAL A 75 6.46 -13.42 -5.88
C VAL A 75 6.77 -11.93 -5.79
N VAL A 76 7.88 -11.47 -6.39
CA VAL A 76 8.23 -10.03 -6.42
C VAL A 76 7.11 -9.19 -7.06
N ALA A 77 6.39 -9.74 -8.04
CA ALA A 77 5.27 -9.04 -8.68
C ALA A 77 4.00 -8.96 -7.81
N LYS A 78 3.89 -9.78 -6.75
CA LYS A 78 2.67 -9.97 -5.95
C LYS A 78 2.94 -9.88 -4.44
N LEU A 79 3.78 -8.93 -4.04
CA LEU A 79 4.05 -8.65 -2.63
C LEU A 79 2.74 -8.23 -1.92
N PRO A 80 2.33 -8.92 -0.83
CA PRO A 80 1.13 -8.56 -0.09
C PRO A 80 1.38 -7.29 0.73
N LEU A 81 0.90 -6.16 0.23
CA LEU A 81 0.94 -4.88 0.93
C LEU A 81 -0.18 -4.80 1.96
N LYS A 82 0.01 -5.45 3.11
CA LYS A 82 -0.87 -5.28 4.27
C LYS A 82 -0.37 -4.10 5.10
N PHE A 83 -0.89 -2.92 4.82
CA PHE A 83 -0.66 -1.75 5.66
C PHE A 83 -1.48 -1.92 6.93
N GLN A 84 -0.83 -1.81 8.09
CA GLN A 84 -1.56 -1.70 9.35
C GLN A 84 -2.16 -0.30 9.42
N GLU A 85 -3.47 -0.23 9.63
CA GLU A 85 -4.14 1.04 9.90
C GLU A 85 -3.66 1.58 11.24
N ALA A 86 -3.27 2.86 11.25
CA ALA A 86 -2.83 3.52 12.46
C ALA A 86 -4.01 3.61 13.44
N LYS A 87 -3.86 3.03 14.63
CA LYS A 87 -4.85 3.19 15.70
C LYS A 87 -4.77 4.63 16.22
N VAL A 88 -5.70 5.48 15.79
CA VAL A 88 -5.83 6.85 16.30
C VAL A 88 -6.67 6.79 17.56
N GLU A 89 -6.04 6.97 18.72
CA GLU A 89 -6.75 7.12 19.98
C GLU A 89 -7.20 8.59 20.10
N SER A 90 -8.51 8.84 20.02
CA SER A 90 -9.06 10.18 20.24
C SER A 90 -9.00 10.50 21.74
N SER A 91 -8.57 11.72 22.10
CA SER A 91 -8.60 12.18 23.50
C SER A 91 -10.01 12.14 24.09
N VAL A 92 -11.04 12.25 23.25
CA VAL A 92 -12.45 12.14 23.66
C VAL A 92 -12.81 10.70 24.03
N ASP A 93 -12.29 9.70 23.30
CA ASP A 93 -12.53 8.29 23.61
C ASP A 93 -11.87 7.88 24.94
N ALA A 94 -10.70 8.45 25.23
CA ALA A 94 -10.03 8.28 26.52
C ALA A 94 -10.82 8.91 27.68
N LEU A 95 -11.42 10.09 27.46
CA LEU A 95 -12.25 10.79 28.45
C LEU A 95 -13.59 10.10 28.72
N LEU A 96 -14.13 9.38 27.73
CA LEU A 96 -15.39 8.67 27.85
C LEU A 96 -15.26 7.32 28.58
N GLU A 97 -14.03 6.89 28.94
CA GLU A 97 -13.75 5.64 29.67
C GLU A 97 -14.47 4.41 29.06
N GLY A 98 -14.70 4.42 27.74
CA GLY A 98 -15.42 3.36 27.03
C GLY A 98 -16.94 3.35 27.25
N LYS A 99 -17.53 4.34 27.92
CA LYS A 99 -18.98 4.51 28.03
C LYS A 99 -19.51 5.25 26.80
N ASP A 100 -20.61 4.74 26.26
CA ASP A 100 -21.27 5.40 25.14
C ASP A 100 -21.96 6.70 25.62
N LEU A 101 -21.96 7.72 24.77
CA LEU A 101 -22.61 9.00 25.03
C LEU A 101 -24.11 8.83 25.31
N ALA A 102 -24.73 7.83 24.68
CA ALA A 102 -26.12 7.47 24.93
C ALA A 102 -26.36 7.02 26.37
N GLU A 103 -25.45 6.22 26.93
CA GLU A 103 -25.53 5.71 28.31
C GLU A 103 -25.34 6.84 29.33
N LEU A 104 -24.36 7.72 29.10
CA LEU A 104 -24.19 8.91 29.94
C LEU A 104 -25.44 9.79 29.92
N THR A 105 -26.00 10.04 28.75
CA THR A 105 -27.22 10.86 28.61
C THR A 105 -28.41 10.23 29.32
N ALA A 106 -28.54 8.90 29.27
CA ALA A 106 -29.60 8.18 29.97
C ALA A 106 -29.44 8.27 31.49
N SER A 107 -28.21 8.08 32.01
CA SER A 107 -27.93 8.17 33.46
C SER A 107 -28.19 9.57 34.03
N VAL A 108 -27.83 10.62 33.30
CA VAL A 108 -28.09 12.01 33.69
C VAL A 108 -29.59 12.29 33.74
N LYS A 109 -30.36 11.81 32.75
CA LYS A 109 -31.82 11.94 32.75
C LYS A 109 -32.46 11.25 33.95
N GLN A 110 -32.06 10.01 34.23
CA GLN A 110 -32.56 9.27 35.40
C GLN A 110 -32.23 9.97 36.72
N SER A 111 -30.99 10.46 36.87
CA SER A 111 -30.54 11.20 38.07
C SER A 111 -31.32 12.50 38.27
N HIS A 112 -31.64 13.19 37.18
CA HIS A 112 -32.42 14.41 37.21
C HIS A 112 -33.89 14.15 37.55
N GLU A 113 -34.48 13.07 37.03
CA GLU A 113 -35.85 12.66 37.36
C GLU A 113 -36.00 12.24 38.82
N SER A 114 -35.06 11.46 39.36
CA SER A 114 -35.06 11.06 40.77
C SER A 114 -34.96 12.29 41.69
N TYR A 115 -34.06 13.21 41.38
CA TYR A 115 -33.93 14.48 42.10
C TYR A 115 -35.23 15.31 42.10
N LYS A 116 -35.89 15.42 40.93
CA LYS A 116 -37.17 16.13 40.83
C LYS A 116 -38.27 15.49 41.66
N LYS A 117 -38.37 14.16 41.64
CA LYS A 117 -39.36 13.41 42.42
C LYS A 117 -39.12 13.59 43.91
N GLU A 118 -37.87 13.48 44.36
CA GLU A 118 -37.52 13.67 45.77
C GLU A 118 -37.84 15.10 46.24
N ARG A 119 -37.51 16.11 45.43
CA ARG A 119 -37.83 17.52 45.73
C ARG A 119 -39.34 17.75 45.82
N ALA A 120 -40.11 17.16 44.91
CA ALA A 120 -41.57 17.26 44.94
C ALA A 120 -42.17 16.58 46.18
N ALA A 121 -41.67 15.40 46.55
CA ALA A 121 -42.11 14.69 47.75
C ALA A 121 -41.80 15.46 49.04
N LYS A 122 -40.60 16.07 49.14
CA LYS A 122 -40.24 16.93 50.27
C LYS A 122 -41.18 18.13 50.40
N LEU A 123 -41.47 18.79 49.28
CA LEU A 123 -42.41 19.92 49.24
C LEU A 123 -43.83 19.51 49.65
N GLN A 124 -44.28 18.32 49.24
CA GLN A 124 -45.59 17.79 49.61
C GLN A 124 -45.66 17.47 51.11
N ALA A 125 -44.65 16.78 51.65
CA ALA A 125 -44.57 16.47 53.06
C ALA A 125 -44.51 17.75 53.93
N GLU A 126 -43.81 18.80 53.48
CA GLU A 126 -43.79 20.10 54.17
C GLU A 126 -45.18 20.77 54.16
N LYS A 127 -45.88 20.75 53.02
CA LYS A 127 -47.25 21.28 52.92
C LYS A 127 -48.22 20.52 53.82
N GLU A 128 -48.15 19.19 53.84
CA GLU A 128 -48.98 18.36 54.70
C GLU A 128 -48.71 18.62 56.18
N ARG A 129 -47.42 18.75 56.56
CA ARG A 129 -47.04 19.15 57.93
C ARG A 129 -47.59 20.53 58.30
N GLN A 130 -47.52 21.49 57.39
CA GLN A 130 -48.06 22.84 57.62
C GLN A 130 -49.59 22.82 57.78
N LEU A 131 -50.30 22.06 56.94
CA LEU A 131 -51.76 21.91 57.04
C LEU A 131 -52.16 21.27 58.37
N ALA A 132 -51.52 20.17 58.77
CA ALA A 132 -51.79 19.51 60.05
C ALA A 132 -51.52 20.44 61.25
N LEU A 133 -50.49 21.29 61.17
CA LEU A 133 -50.17 22.25 62.21
C LEU A 133 -51.22 23.37 62.30
N ASN A 134 -51.71 23.87 61.15
CA ASN A 134 -52.80 24.84 61.09
C ASN A 134 -54.12 24.26 61.62
N GLU A 135 -54.45 23.01 61.27
CA GLU A 135 -55.65 22.31 61.78
C GLU A 135 -55.59 22.11 63.30
N ALA A 136 -54.43 21.70 63.83
CA ALA A 136 -54.21 21.55 65.27
C ALA A 136 -54.34 22.89 66.02
N GLN A 137 -53.88 24.01 65.42
CA GLN A 137 -54.04 25.35 65.99
C GLN A 137 -55.51 25.79 66.00
N ASN A 138 -56.27 25.49 64.94
CA ASN A 138 -57.71 25.80 64.90
C ASN A 138 -58.49 25.01 65.94
N ALA A 139 -58.19 23.72 66.13
CA ALA A 139 -58.83 22.88 67.14
C ALA A 139 -58.54 23.33 68.58
N THR A 140 -57.33 23.82 68.86
CA THR A 140 -56.97 24.36 70.20
C THR A 140 -57.53 25.76 70.48
N GLN A 141 -57.87 26.53 69.44
CA GLN A 141 -58.60 27.80 69.62
C GLN A 141 -60.07 27.56 69.94
N ALA A 142 -60.70 26.54 69.31
CA ALA A 142 -62.11 26.20 69.56
C ALA A 142 -62.40 25.68 70.98
N THR A 143 -61.42 25.02 71.62
CA THR A 143 -61.55 24.52 73.01
C THR A 143 -61.27 25.57 74.08
N LYS A 144 -60.65 26.71 73.74
CA LYS A 144 -60.41 27.84 74.64
C LYS A 144 -61.56 28.87 74.66
N SER A 145 -62.54 28.73 73.76
CA SER A 145 -63.69 29.64 73.62
C SER A 145 -65.01 29.09 74.21
N VAL A 146 -64.94 28.10 75.10
CA VAL A 146 -66.04 27.60 75.95
C VAL A 146 -65.65 27.79 77.40
#